data_AF-A0A3T1B583-F1
#
_entry.id   AF-A0A3T1B583-F1
#
_cell.length_a   1.000
_cell.length_b   1.000
_cell.length_c   1.000
_cell.angle_alpha   90.00
_cell.angle_beta   90.00
_cell.angle_gamma   90.00
#
_symmetry.space_group_name_H-M   'P 1'
#
loop_
_entity.id
_entity.type
_entity.pdbx_description
1 polymer ?
#
loop_
_entity_poly.entity_id
_entity_poly.type
_entity_poly.pdbx_seq_one_letter_code
_entity_poly.pdbx_strand_id
1 'polypeptide(L)'
;MVTVLLDEPRVFLSYGTASLACGADGDEFDLDAPWADESNGLCGAGVPGYLQLQVGTHTGWVPFRLELHDTEPPLDPAWEEVVEVSFTALSQEGSLTGLMADAHDFTMPCGDYRVRYCVRGFEEAEQVEETPDSYLLQFWPGAPAPGRIVKQTGESAAYWHRARRTLTEQEQHEDEKAAAGELEQQVRERWGDRVPNARLRRTVEFGVGLALDALSRLDMDFEFALADADDPTHRQVAAWAALRCLEESGLIGLPQLAPAVAALRRGDPAPPPFDDSGHCWGVLHRARPPRTSVPVPPDGEYEQSPQDWAITTLFHSAEEDSLVAVLEVVVCLAFVHGRDGYRQAFADLRRRFPQLR
;
A
#
# COMPACT_ATOMS: atom_id res chain seq x y z
N MET A 1 19.59 -15.67 -35.91
CA MET A 1 20.72 -15.30 -35.01
C MET A 1 20.13 -14.71 -33.75
N VAL A 2 20.83 -14.79 -32.62
CA VAL A 2 20.42 -14.15 -31.35
C VAL A 2 21.46 -13.13 -30.94
N THR A 3 20.99 -11.95 -30.54
CA THR A 3 21.78 -10.88 -29.93
C THR A 3 21.26 -10.67 -28.52
N VAL A 4 22.12 -10.77 -27.52
CA VAL A 4 21.76 -10.48 -26.12
C VAL A 4 21.84 -8.96 -25.93
N LEU A 5 20.72 -8.35 -25.56
CA LEU A 5 20.62 -6.90 -25.34
C LEU A 5 20.98 -6.55 -23.88
N LEU A 6 20.54 -7.39 -22.94
CA LEU A 6 20.81 -7.28 -21.52
C LEU A 6 20.86 -8.70 -20.92
N ASP A 7 21.78 -8.92 -19.97
CA ASP A 7 21.90 -10.15 -19.17
C ASP A 7 22.28 -9.73 -17.75
N GLU A 8 21.30 -9.18 -17.03
CA GLU A 8 21.50 -8.57 -15.72
C GLU A 8 21.05 -9.54 -14.63
N PRO A 9 21.98 -10.12 -13.84
CA PRO A 9 21.63 -11.04 -12.75
C PRO A 9 20.90 -10.35 -11.59
N ARG A 10 20.96 -9.02 -11.48
CA ARG A 10 20.44 -8.27 -10.34
C ARG A 10 19.76 -6.97 -10.77
N VAL A 11 18.48 -7.06 -11.11
CA VAL A 11 17.58 -5.91 -11.21
C VAL A 11 16.83 -5.78 -9.90
N PHE A 12 16.90 -4.61 -9.26
CA PHE A 12 16.10 -4.35 -8.06
C PHE A 12 14.67 -4.00 -8.44
N LEU A 13 13.72 -4.63 -7.78
CA LEU A 13 12.30 -4.44 -7.97
C LEU A 13 11.64 -3.99 -6.67
N SER A 14 10.56 -3.23 -6.83
CA SER A 14 9.63 -2.95 -5.75
C SER A 14 8.19 -2.95 -6.29
N TYR A 15 7.23 -3.26 -5.41
CA TYR A 15 5.81 -3.34 -5.74
C TYR A 15 5.45 -4.34 -6.85
N GLY A 16 6.22 -5.42 -7.02
CA GLY A 16 5.88 -6.49 -7.95
C GLY A 16 5.80 -6.03 -9.41
N THR A 17 6.56 -4.98 -9.79
CA THR A 17 6.55 -4.46 -11.15
C THR A 17 7.94 -4.13 -11.68
N ALA A 18 8.09 -4.25 -13.01
CA ALA A 18 9.21 -3.71 -13.78
C ALA A 18 8.67 -3.03 -15.04
N SER A 19 9.40 -2.06 -15.57
CA SER A 19 9.07 -1.43 -16.85
C SER A 19 10.27 -1.46 -17.80
N LEU A 20 9.96 -1.54 -19.09
CA LEU A 20 10.94 -1.42 -20.16
C LEU A 20 10.52 -0.30 -21.09
N ALA A 21 11.43 0.63 -21.36
CA ALA A 21 11.16 1.80 -22.18
C ALA A 21 12.17 1.92 -23.32
N CYS A 22 11.70 2.24 -24.53
CA CYS A 22 12.50 2.60 -25.71
C CYS A 22 11.92 3.87 -26.33
N GLY A 23 12.15 5.03 -25.70
CA GLY A 23 11.72 6.35 -26.20
C GLY A 23 10.36 6.84 -25.71
N ALA A 24 9.70 6.14 -24.79
CA ALA A 24 8.52 6.60 -24.06
C ALA A 24 8.88 6.81 -22.58
N ASP A 25 8.28 7.81 -21.93
CA ASP A 25 8.46 8.07 -20.51
C ASP A 25 7.22 7.60 -19.73
N GLY A 26 7.44 6.77 -18.71
CA GLY A 26 6.39 6.15 -17.89
C GLY A 26 5.52 7.16 -17.13
N ASP A 27 6.06 8.34 -16.84
CA ASP A 27 5.37 9.40 -16.10
C ASP A 27 4.39 10.21 -16.98
N GLU A 28 4.38 10.00 -18.30
CA GLU A 28 3.55 10.76 -19.24
C GLU A 28 2.14 10.20 -19.45
N PHE A 29 1.82 9.03 -18.89
CA PHE A 29 0.54 8.34 -19.09
C PHE A 29 -0.02 7.70 -17.81
N ASP A 30 -1.30 7.32 -17.89
CA ASP A 30 -2.00 6.60 -16.82
C ASP A 30 -1.39 5.20 -16.61
N LEU A 31 -1.35 4.73 -15.37
CA LEU A 31 -0.81 3.42 -14.99
C LEU A 31 -1.53 2.26 -15.70
N ASP A 32 -2.78 2.45 -16.09
CA ASP A 32 -3.55 1.47 -16.85
C ASP A 32 -3.36 1.54 -18.37
N ALA A 33 -2.72 2.58 -18.90
CA ALA A 33 -2.52 2.75 -20.35
C ALA A 33 -1.77 1.58 -21.01
N PRO A 34 -0.70 1.01 -20.41
CA PRO A 34 -0.05 -0.18 -20.95
C PRO A 34 -0.98 -1.41 -21.05
N TRP A 35 -2.08 -1.45 -20.30
CA TRP A 35 -2.97 -2.60 -20.20
C TRP A 35 -4.25 -2.48 -21.04
N ALA A 36 -4.52 -1.31 -21.64
CA ALA A 36 -5.80 -1.00 -22.29
C ALA A 36 -6.23 -2.02 -23.36
N ASP A 37 -5.28 -2.60 -24.10
CA ASP A 37 -5.52 -3.63 -25.13
C ASP A 37 -4.92 -5.00 -24.77
N GLU A 38 -4.38 -5.13 -23.56
CA GLU A 38 -3.59 -6.29 -23.13
C GLU A 38 -4.25 -7.03 -21.95
N SER A 39 -5.13 -7.97 -22.31
CA SER A 39 -5.80 -8.86 -21.34
C SER A 39 -4.93 -10.03 -20.87
N ASN A 40 -3.66 -10.09 -21.29
CA ASN A 40 -2.75 -11.17 -20.93
C ASN A 40 -2.24 -11.06 -19.48
N GLY A 41 -2.48 -9.98 -18.74
CA GLY A 41 -2.21 -9.91 -17.30
C GLY A 41 -0.75 -9.78 -16.86
N LEU A 42 0.24 -10.19 -17.67
CA LEU A 42 1.65 -10.25 -17.25
C LEU A 42 2.56 -9.27 -17.99
N CYS A 43 2.21 -8.87 -19.20
CA CYS A 43 2.99 -7.92 -20.00
C CYS A 43 2.05 -6.91 -20.68
N GLY A 44 1.96 -5.70 -20.16
CA GLY A 44 1.24 -4.58 -20.78
C GLY A 44 2.08 -3.92 -21.86
N ALA A 45 1.49 -3.71 -23.04
CA ALA A 45 2.15 -3.17 -24.23
C ALA A 45 1.26 -2.20 -25.03
N GLY A 46 0.20 -1.66 -24.42
CA GLY A 46 -0.73 -0.72 -25.04
C GLY A 46 -0.10 0.65 -25.38
N VAL A 47 1.08 0.95 -24.85
CA VAL A 47 1.81 2.20 -25.11
C VAL A 47 3.04 1.91 -25.99
N PRO A 48 3.13 2.48 -27.21
CA PRO A 48 4.30 2.33 -28.05
C PRO A 48 5.58 2.78 -27.33
N GLY A 49 6.65 1.98 -27.43
CA GLY A 49 7.91 2.26 -26.76
C GLY A 49 7.92 1.95 -25.27
N TYR A 50 6.86 1.36 -24.70
CA TYR A 50 6.82 1.00 -23.29
C TYR A 50 6.23 -0.39 -23.06
N LEU A 51 6.82 -1.14 -22.14
CA LEU A 51 6.26 -2.38 -21.60
C LEU A 51 6.14 -2.25 -20.08
N GLN A 52 4.99 -2.64 -19.55
CA GLN A 52 4.77 -2.85 -18.12
C GLN A 52 4.79 -4.34 -17.82
N LEU A 53 5.61 -4.78 -16.89
CA LEU A 53 5.80 -6.19 -16.56
C LEU A 53 5.29 -6.48 -15.15
N GLN A 54 4.50 -7.54 -15.02
CA GLN A 54 4.15 -8.13 -13.74
C GLN A 54 5.21 -9.15 -13.34
N VAL A 55 5.78 -8.99 -12.16
CA VAL A 55 6.82 -9.85 -11.60
C VAL A 55 6.30 -10.47 -10.29
N GLY A 56 6.77 -11.68 -9.97
CA GLY A 56 6.35 -12.45 -8.79
C GLY A 56 6.96 -11.89 -7.50
N THR A 57 8.27 -11.65 -7.48
CA THR A 57 8.92 -11.00 -6.34
C THR A 57 8.35 -9.59 -6.14
N HIS A 58 7.73 -9.34 -4.98
CA HIS A 58 7.21 -8.00 -4.65
C HIS A 58 8.33 -6.98 -4.47
N THR A 59 9.35 -7.28 -3.66
CA THR A 59 10.50 -6.39 -3.44
C THR A 59 11.76 -7.22 -3.31
N GLY A 60 12.75 -7.01 -4.17
CA GLY A 60 13.97 -7.82 -4.16
C GLY A 60 14.83 -7.69 -5.41
N TRP A 61 15.86 -8.53 -5.50
CA TRP A 61 16.77 -8.59 -6.66
C TRP A 61 16.48 -9.82 -7.50
N VAL A 62 16.15 -9.62 -8.78
CA VAL A 62 15.84 -10.73 -9.70
C VAL A 62 16.70 -10.67 -10.96
N PRO A 63 16.97 -11.81 -11.61
CA PRO A 63 17.66 -11.86 -12.89
C PRO A 63 16.72 -11.55 -14.06
N PHE A 64 17.18 -10.68 -14.97
CA PHE A 64 16.53 -10.37 -16.24
C PHE A 64 17.46 -10.62 -17.42
N ARG A 65 16.89 -11.16 -18.50
CA ARG A 65 17.58 -11.33 -19.77
C ARG A 65 16.72 -10.82 -20.93
N LEU A 66 17.34 -10.09 -21.85
CA LEU A 66 16.70 -9.53 -23.03
C LEU A 66 17.44 -10.03 -24.27
N GLU A 67 16.69 -10.61 -25.21
CA GLU A 67 17.24 -11.18 -26.44
C GLU A 67 16.53 -10.63 -27.68
N LEU A 68 17.30 -10.26 -28.70
CA LEU A 68 16.81 -9.94 -30.03
C LEU A 68 17.13 -11.07 -30.99
N HIS A 69 16.11 -11.58 -31.68
CA HIS A 69 16.18 -12.66 -32.64
C HIS A 69 15.78 -12.19 -34.04
N ASP A 70 16.37 -12.78 -35.08
CA ASP A 70 15.99 -12.46 -36.47
C ASP A 70 14.59 -12.99 -36.84
N THR A 71 14.15 -14.05 -36.16
CA THR A 71 12.88 -14.76 -36.39
C THR A 71 12.32 -15.24 -35.06
N GLU A 72 11.05 -15.68 -35.04
CA GLU A 72 10.43 -16.25 -33.85
C GLU A 72 11.30 -17.36 -33.23
N PRO A 73 11.75 -17.22 -31.97
CA PRO A 73 12.52 -18.26 -31.30
C PRO A 73 11.62 -19.42 -30.88
N PRO A 74 12.14 -20.66 -30.83
CA PRO A 74 11.38 -21.78 -30.28
C PRO A 74 11.09 -21.57 -28.79
N LEU A 75 9.91 -22.00 -28.34
CA LEU A 75 9.55 -21.94 -26.92
C LEU A 75 10.29 -23.04 -26.15
N ASP A 76 11.11 -22.64 -25.17
CA ASP A 76 11.70 -23.56 -24.19
C ASP A 76 10.62 -23.98 -23.18
N PRO A 77 10.31 -25.28 -23.03
CA PRO A 77 9.29 -25.76 -22.10
C PRO A 77 9.62 -25.51 -20.61
N ALA A 78 10.87 -25.16 -20.28
CA ALA A 78 11.30 -24.86 -18.91
C ALA A 78 10.72 -23.55 -18.33
N TRP A 79 10.21 -22.65 -19.19
CA TRP A 79 9.47 -21.46 -18.74
C TRP A 79 8.05 -21.84 -18.35
N GLU A 80 7.55 -21.30 -17.25
CA GLU A 80 6.28 -21.69 -16.62
C GLU A 80 5.14 -20.83 -17.13
N GLU A 81 5.31 -19.51 -17.05
CA GLU A 81 4.34 -18.52 -17.49
C GLU A 81 4.87 -17.81 -18.73
N VAL A 82 4.06 -17.76 -19.79
CA VAL A 82 4.50 -17.20 -21.07
C VAL A 82 3.37 -16.43 -21.71
N VAL A 83 3.61 -15.15 -21.97
CA VAL A 83 2.72 -14.28 -22.74
C VAL A 83 3.46 -13.69 -23.92
N GLU A 84 2.72 -13.34 -24.97
CA GLU A 84 3.27 -12.67 -26.14
C GLU A 84 2.47 -11.43 -26.48
N VAL A 85 3.17 -10.34 -26.78
CA VAL A 85 2.60 -9.02 -27.10
C VAL A 85 3.32 -8.40 -28.31
N SER A 86 2.85 -7.23 -28.73
CA SER A 86 3.53 -6.41 -29.74
C SER A 86 4.18 -5.19 -29.10
N PHE A 87 5.36 -4.83 -29.58
CA PHE A 87 6.13 -3.69 -29.07
C PHE A 87 6.76 -2.91 -30.22
N THR A 88 6.64 -1.60 -30.19
CA THR A 88 7.30 -0.70 -31.15
C THR A 88 8.40 0.06 -30.44
N ALA A 89 9.67 -0.21 -30.79
CA ALA A 89 10.81 0.54 -30.26
C ALA A 89 10.92 1.90 -30.97
N LEU A 90 10.74 3.00 -30.23
CA LEU A 90 10.76 4.37 -30.78
C LEU A 90 12.16 5.01 -30.74
N SER A 91 13.01 4.54 -29.84
CA SER A 91 14.42 4.94 -29.71
C SER A 91 15.34 3.73 -29.84
N GLN A 92 16.62 3.99 -30.16
CA GLN A 92 17.65 2.95 -30.08
C GLN A 92 18.13 2.69 -28.65
N GLU A 93 18.01 3.70 -27.80
CA GLU A 93 18.32 3.64 -26.39
C GLU A 93 17.09 3.12 -25.66
N GLY A 94 17.27 2.05 -24.89
CA GLY A 94 16.24 1.50 -24.04
C GLY A 94 16.74 1.27 -22.62
N SER A 95 15.81 1.20 -21.67
CA SER A 95 16.10 0.93 -20.28
C SER A 95 15.10 -0.06 -19.68
N LEU A 96 15.58 -0.88 -18.75
CA LEU A 96 14.77 -1.74 -17.89
C LEU A 96 14.89 -1.23 -16.46
N THR A 97 13.77 -0.99 -15.79
CA THR A 97 13.76 -0.32 -14.49
C THR A 97 12.70 -0.94 -13.57
N GLY A 98 13.06 -1.20 -12.31
CA GLY A 98 12.07 -1.46 -11.26
C GLY A 98 11.48 -0.17 -10.72
N LEU A 99 10.27 -0.20 -10.14
CA LEU A 99 9.68 1.01 -9.56
C LEU A 99 10.62 1.62 -8.51
N MET A 100 10.92 2.91 -8.65
CA MET A 100 11.85 3.67 -7.77
C MET A 100 13.26 3.05 -7.66
N ALA A 101 13.69 2.29 -8.66
CA ALA A 101 15.01 1.66 -8.74
C ALA A 101 15.91 2.31 -9.80
N ASP A 102 17.18 1.90 -9.83
CA ASP A 102 18.10 2.29 -10.89
C ASP A 102 17.70 1.65 -12.23
N ALA A 103 17.96 2.36 -13.32
CA ALA A 103 17.72 1.88 -14.68
C ALA A 103 18.90 1.03 -15.20
N HIS A 104 18.59 0.00 -15.98
CA HIS A 104 19.55 -0.84 -16.67
C HIS A 104 19.44 -0.62 -18.20
N ASP A 105 20.43 0.05 -18.77
CA ASP A 105 20.41 0.46 -20.17
C ASP A 105 20.74 -0.69 -21.14
N PHE A 106 20.10 -0.68 -22.30
CA PHE A 106 20.40 -1.55 -23.43
C PHE A 106 20.21 -0.81 -24.76
N THR A 107 20.63 -1.43 -25.87
CA THR A 107 20.46 -0.86 -27.22
C THR A 107 19.71 -1.81 -28.12
N MET A 108 18.68 -1.33 -28.80
CA MET A 108 17.84 -2.09 -29.73
C MET A 108 17.57 -1.28 -31.00
N PRO A 109 17.47 -1.85 -32.21
CA PRO A 109 17.05 -1.09 -33.38
C PRO A 109 15.59 -0.62 -33.26
N CYS A 110 15.30 0.59 -33.72
CA CYS A 110 13.91 1.05 -33.86
C CYS A 110 13.12 0.13 -34.80
N GLY A 111 11.85 -0.10 -34.48
CA GLY A 111 10.96 -0.92 -35.32
C GLY A 111 9.88 -1.66 -34.54
N ASP A 112 9.10 -2.45 -35.27
CA ASP A 112 8.01 -3.26 -34.73
C ASP A 112 8.48 -4.68 -34.44
N TYR A 113 8.18 -5.14 -33.23
CA TYR A 113 8.56 -6.45 -32.71
C TYR A 113 7.35 -7.20 -32.16
N ARG A 114 7.42 -8.53 -32.27
CA ARG A 114 6.74 -9.41 -31.34
C ARG A 114 7.66 -9.64 -30.15
N VAL A 115 7.06 -9.68 -28.97
CA VAL A 115 7.75 -9.92 -27.70
C VAL A 115 7.16 -11.14 -27.06
N ARG A 116 8.00 -12.05 -26.60
CA ARG A 116 7.63 -13.13 -25.68
C ARG A 116 8.22 -12.81 -24.32
N TYR A 117 7.35 -12.69 -23.33
CA TYR A 117 7.74 -12.57 -21.94
C TYR A 117 7.58 -13.93 -21.27
N CYS A 118 8.70 -14.48 -20.83
CA CYS A 118 8.77 -15.77 -20.15
C CYS A 118 9.14 -15.56 -18.69
N VAL A 119 8.44 -16.27 -17.82
CA VAL A 119 8.66 -16.25 -16.38
C VAL A 119 8.79 -17.67 -15.86
N ARG A 120 9.68 -17.83 -14.88
CA ARG A 120 9.83 -19.03 -14.07
C ARG A 120 9.91 -18.60 -12.61
N GLY A 121 9.39 -19.40 -11.69
CA GLY A 121 9.36 -19.16 -10.25
C GLY A 121 8.31 -18.15 -9.82
N PHE A 122 7.30 -17.89 -10.66
CA PHE A 122 6.32 -16.81 -10.43
C PHE A 122 5.41 -17.10 -9.23
N GLU A 123 4.95 -18.35 -9.11
CA GLU A 123 4.11 -18.83 -8.00
C GLU A 123 4.92 -18.87 -6.69
N GLU A 124 6.14 -19.41 -6.74
CA GLU A 124 6.98 -19.56 -5.55
C GLU A 124 7.39 -18.21 -4.96
N ALA A 125 7.56 -17.18 -5.79
CA ALA A 125 7.99 -15.85 -5.36
C ALA A 125 7.00 -15.15 -4.41
N GLU A 126 5.72 -15.52 -4.41
CA GLU A 126 4.75 -15.00 -3.43
C GLU A 126 4.90 -15.64 -2.04
N GLN A 127 5.57 -16.80 -1.96
CA GLN A 127 5.57 -17.64 -0.75
C GLN A 127 6.87 -17.55 0.05
N VAL A 128 7.95 -17.06 -0.56
CA VAL A 128 9.28 -17.03 0.05
C VAL A 128 9.90 -15.64 -0.03
N GLU A 129 10.75 -15.30 0.94
CA GLU A 129 11.52 -14.04 0.91
C GLU A 129 12.72 -14.10 -0.07
N GLU A 130 13.10 -15.30 -0.50
CA GLU A 130 14.09 -15.49 -1.57
C GLU A 130 13.53 -15.04 -2.92
N THR A 131 14.38 -14.84 -3.92
CA THR A 131 13.97 -14.48 -5.29
C THR A 131 14.07 -15.71 -6.20
N PRO A 132 13.09 -16.64 -6.17
CA PRO A 132 13.12 -17.85 -6.99
C PRO A 132 12.83 -17.56 -8.47
N ASP A 133 12.32 -16.37 -8.75
CA ASP A 133 11.84 -15.96 -10.05
C ASP A 133 12.96 -15.49 -10.99
N SER A 134 12.71 -15.68 -12.28
CA SER A 134 13.64 -15.26 -13.34
C SER A 134 12.87 -14.90 -14.60
N TYR A 135 13.42 -13.95 -15.35
CA TYR A 135 12.69 -13.28 -16.43
C TYR A 135 13.48 -13.25 -17.74
N LEU A 136 12.78 -13.55 -18.83
CA LEU A 136 13.32 -13.47 -20.18
C LEU A 136 12.34 -12.74 -21.10
N LEU A 137 12.82 -11.69 -21.77
CA LEU A 137 12.14 -11.07 -22.90
C LEU A 137 12.84 -11.44 -24.20
N GLN A 138 12.09 -12.01 -25.15
CA GLN A 138 12.58 -12.31 -26.48
C GLN A 138 11.84 -11.46 -27.52
N PHE A 139 12.60 -10.70 -28.31
CA PHE A 139 12.09 -9.82 -29.36
C PHE A 139 12.41 -10.43 -30.73
N TRP A 140 11.47 -10.37 -31.66
CA TRP A 140 11.74 -10.67 -33.08
C TRP A 140 10.87 -9.81 -34.00
N PRO A 141 11.35 -9.44 -35.21
CA PRO A 141 10.54 -8.68 -36.15
C PRO A 141 9.23 -9.40 -36.48
N GLY A 142 8.12 -8.69 -36.43
CA GLY A 142 6.81 -9.26 -36.74
C GLY A 142 5.73 -8.19 -36.81
N ALA A 143 4.68 -8.47 -37.58
CA ALA A 143 3.53 -7.56 -37.67
C ALA A 143 2.82 -7.46 -36.30
N PRO A 144 2.24 -6.29 -35.97
CA PRO A 144 1.42 -6.15 -34.78
C PRO A 144 0.28 -7.17 -34.72
N ALA A 145 0.08 -7.78 -33.55
CA ALA A 145 -1.03 -8.70 -33.29
C ALA A 145 -1.50 -8.55 -31.83
N PRO A 146 -2.74 -8.93 -31.50
CA PRO A 146 -3.21 -8.92 -30.12
C PRO A 146 -2.30 -9.75 -29.21
N GLY A 147 -2.21 -9.36 -27.94
CA GLY A 147 -1.54 -10.17 -26.95
C GLY A 147 -2.20 -11.51 -26.75
N ARG A 148 -1.42 -12.51 -26.33
CA ARG A 148 -1.92 -13.86 -26.02
C ARG A 148 -1.18 -14.50 -24.86
N ILE A 149 -1.89 -15.32 -24.11
CA ILE A 149 -1.32 -16.24 -23.13
C ILE A 149 -0.90 -17.50 -23.88
N VAL A 150 0.40 -17.79 -23.89
CA VAL A 150 0.99 -18.96 -24.56
C VAL A 150 1.06 -20.15 -23.61
N LYS A 151 1.40 -19.90 -22.34
CA LYS A 151 1.47 -20.91 -21.30
C LYS A 151 1.08 -20.28 -19.96
N GLN A 152 0.24 -21.00 -19.21
CA GLN A 152 -0.16 -20.66 -17.86
C GLN A 152 -0.03 -21.92 -16.99
N THR A 153 0.68 -21.87 -15.87
CA THR A 153 0.83 -23.03 -14.97
C THR A 153 0.43 -22.78 -13.52
N GLY A 154 0.65 -21.58 -12.99
CA GLY A 154 0.36 -21.20 -11.60
C GLY A 154 -0.98 -20.48 -11.37
N GLU A 155 -1.38 -20.39 -10.10
CA GLU A 155 -2.56 -19.64 -9.65
C GLU A 155 -2.27 -18.14 -9.60
N SER A 156 -1.06 -17.72 -9.21
CA SER A 156 -0.66 -16.31 -9.22
C SER A 156 -0.73 -15.71 -10.63
N ALA A 157 -0.27 -16.45 -11.64
CA ALA A 157 -0.43 -16.02 -13.04
C ALA A 157 -1.90 -15.96 -13.47
N ALA A 158 -2.69 -16.98 -13.10
CA ALA A 158 -4.13 -17.01 -13.36
C ALA A 158 -4.86 -15.82 -12.75
N TYR A 159 -4.47 -15.40 -11.54
CA TYR A 159 -4.98 -14.21 -10.88
C TYR A 159 -4.76 -12.96 -11.73
N TRP A 160 -3.54 -12.71 -12.19
CA TRP A 160 -3.23 -11.53 -13.00
C TRP A 160 -3.91 -11.55 -14.37
N HIS A 161 -4.00 -12.72 -15.01
CA HIS A 161 -4.79 -12.91 -16.23
C HIS A 161 -6.27 -12.57 -16.02
N ARG A 162 -6.84 -12.95 -14.87
CA ARG A 162 -8.22 -12.63 -14.51
C ARG A 162 -8.39 -11.14 -14.18
N ALA A 163 -7.44 -10.55 -13.45
CA ALA A 163 -7.48 -9.16 -13.01
C ALA A 163 -7.47 -8.15 -14.16
N ARG A 164 -6.85 -8.51 -15.30
CA ARG A 164 -6.74 -7.64 -16.48
C ARG A 164 -7.75 -7.96 -17.59
N ARG A 165 -8.64 -8.93 -17.41
CA ARG A 165 -9.74 -9.18 -18.36
C ARG A 165 -11.05 -8.65 -17.81
N THR A 166 -11.97 -8.32 -18.73
CA THR A 166 -13.35 -8.01 -18.35
C THR A 166 -14.02 -9.25 -17.76
N LEU A 167 -14.40 -9.17 -16.48
CA LEU A 167 -15.17 -10.20 -15.80
C LEU A 167 -16.63 -10.21 -16.29
N THR A 168 -17.23 -11.40 -16.27
CA THR A 168 -18.67 -11.55 -16.48
C THR A 168 -19.46 -11.00 -15.29
N GLU A 169 -20.73 -10.64 -15.49
CA GLU A 169 -21.62 -10.20 -14.40
C GLU A 169 -21.71 -11.24 -13.28
N GLN A 170 -21.64 -12.53 -13.63
CA GLN A 170 -21.64 -13.62 -12.65
C GLN A 170 -20.35 -13.63 -11.82
N GLU A 171 -19.18 -13.53 -12.46
CA GLU A 171 -17.89 -13.44 -11.75
C GLU A 171 -17.83 -12.20 -10.85
N GLN A 172 -18.35 -11.06 -11.31
CA GLN A 172 -18.44 -9.84 -10.49
C GLN A 172 -19.33 -10.06 -9.26
N HIS A 173 -20.51 -10.68 -9.44
CA HIS A 173 -21.40 -10.97 -8.33
C HIS A 173 -20.80 -11.96 -7.32
N GLU A 174 -20.04 -12.95 -7.81
CA GLU A 174 -19.32 -13.90 -6.96
C GLU A 174 -18.22 -13.21 -6.15
N ASP A 175 -17.44 -12.30 -6.77
CA ASP A 175 -16.42 -11.48 -6.09
C ASP A 175 -17.04 -10.56 -5.04
N GLU A 176 -18.14 -9.87 -5.37
CA GLU A 176 -18.87 -9.02 -4.42
C GLU A 176 -19.36 -9.82 -3.21
N LYS A 177 -19.88 -11.02 -3.45
CA LYS A 177 -20.36 -11.91 -2.38
C LYS A 177 -19.20 -12.44 -1.53
N ALA A 178 -18.08 -12.77 -2.14
CA ALA A 178 -16.87 -13.19 -1.44
C ALA A 178 -16.34 -12.05 -0.55
N ALA A 179 -16.18 -10.84 -1.11
CA ALA A 179 -15.76 -9.66 -0.37
C ALA A 179 -16.72 -9.30 0.78
N ALA A 180 -18.04 -9.42 0.56
CA ALA A 180 -19.02 -9.25 1.63
C ALA A 180 -18.88 -10.31 2.73
N GLY A 181 -18.60 -11.57 2.36
CA GLY A 181 -18.33 -12.67 3.30
C GLY A 181 -17.06 -12.44 4.12
N GLU A 182 -15.99 -11.97 3.49
CA GLU A 182 -14.73 -11.60 4.13
C GLU A 182 -14.91 -10.43 5.10
N LEU A 183 -15.59 -9.37 4.66
CA LEU A 183 -15.91 -8.22 5.53
C LEU A 183 -16.73 -8.67 6.74
N GLU A 184 -17.72 -9.54 6.54
CA GLU A 184 -18.47 -10.13 7.65
C GLU A 184 -17.60 -10.97 8.59
N GLN A 185 -16.64 -11.73 8.05
CA GLN A 185 -15.69 -12.48 8.84
C GLN A 185 -14.80 -11.54 9.67
N GLN A 186 -14.24 -10.49 9.08
CA GLN A 186 -13.43 -9.49 9.78
C GLN A 186 -14.24 -8.78 10.88
N VAL A 187 -15.49 -8.43 10.62
CA VAL A 187 -16.43 -7.89 11.62
C VAL A 187 -16.61 -8.86 12.79
N ARG A 188 -16.82 -10.16 12.51
CA ARG A 188 -16.97 -11.20 13.53
C ARG A 188 -15.67 -11.43 14.31
N GLU A 189 -14.52 -11.40 13.64
CA GLU A 189 -13.21 -11.55 14.28
C GLU A 189 -12.90 -10.37 15.22
N ARG A 190 -13.25 -9.15 14.81
CA ARG A 190 -13.01 -7.94 15.61
C ARG A 190 -13.96 -7.80 16.79
N TRP A 191 -15.26 -8.05 16.61
CA TRP A 191 -16.29 -7.72 17.61
C TRP A 191 -17.08 -8.92 18.14
N GLY A 192 -16.83 -10.13 17.65
CA GLY A 192 -17.54 -11.34 18.07
C GLY A 192 -19.05 -11.23 17.83
N ASP A 193 -19.82 -11.48 18.89
CA ASP A 193 -21.29 -11.39 18.87
C ASP A 193 -21.82 -9.95 18.94
N ARG A 194 -20.95 -8.95 19.14
CA ARG A 194 -21.40 -7.55 19.21
C ARG A 194 -21.68 -6.99 17.83
N VAL A 195 -22.79 -6.26 17.72
CA VAL A 195 -23.24 -5.66 16.47
C VAL A 195 -22.82 -4.18 16.45
N PRO A 196 -21.80 -3.80 15.65
CA PRO A 196 -21.42 -2.39 15.49
C PRO A 196 -22.54 -1.62 14.77
N ASN A 197 -22.64 -0.31 15.04
CA ASN A 197 -23.48 0.55 14.21
C ASN A 197 -22.88 0.72 12.80
N ALA A 198 -23.66 1.24 11.86
CA ALA A 198 -23.26 1.34 10.45
C ALA A 198 -21.95 2.14 10.27
N ARG A 199 -21.73 3.18 11.08
CA ARG A 199 -20.54 4.04 10.96
C ARG A 199 -19.29 3.33 11.47
N LEU A 200 -19.37 2.66 12.62
CA LEU A 200 -18.27 1.84 13.13
C LEU A 200 -17.98 0.66 12.19
N ARG A 201 -18.99 0.02 11.61
CA ARG A 201 -18.79 -1.09 10.66
C ARG A 201 -17.94 -0.69 9.45
N ARG A 202 -18.10 0.53 8.93
CA ARG A 202 -17.29 1.05 7.81
C ARG A 202 -15.80 1.18 8.14
N THR A 203 -15.42 1.20 9.43
CA THR A 203 -14.01 1.24 9.84
C THR A 203 -13.25 -0.08 9.63
N VAL A 204 -13.93 -1.13 9.15
CA VAL A 204 -13.31 -2.39 8.74
C VAL A 204 -12.94 -2.36 7.26
N GLU A 205 -13.49 -1.42 6.49
CA GLU A 205 -13.20 -1.29 5.06
C GLU A 205 -11.73 -0.86 4.83
N PHE A 206 -11.14 -1.36 3.75
CA PHE A 206 -9.75 -1.04 3.40
C PHE A 206 -9.56 0.46 3.21
N GLY A 207 -8.46 1.00 3.74
CA GLY A 207 -8.10 2.41 3.62
C GLY A 207 -8.71 3.33 4.69
N VAL A 208 -9.49 2.80 5.64
CA VAL A 208 -10.06 3.59 6.75
C VAL A 208 -9.20 3.42 8.01
N GLY A 209 -8.25 4.34 8.24
CA GLY A 209 -7.48 4.52 9.49
C GLY A 209 -6.58 3.35 9.93
N LEU A 210 -5.28 3.61 10.14
CA LEU A 210 -4.27 2.54 10.27
C LEU A 210 -4.31 1.74 11.59
N ALA A 211 -4.97 2.27 12.63
CA ALA A 211 -4.88 1.71 13.99
C ALA A 211 -6.24 1.45 14.65
N LEU A 212 -7.32 1.40 13.88
CA LEU A 212 -8.68 1.35 14.42
C LEU A 212 -8.99 0.03 15.15
N ASP A 213 -8.43 -1.10 14.73
CA ASP A 213 -8.66 -2.41 15.37
C ASP A 213 -8.00 -2.53 16.76
N ALA A 214 -6.99 -1.71 17.05
CA ALA A 214 -6.26 -1.74 18.31
C ALA A 214 -7.20 -1.40 19.48
N LEU A 215 -8.15 -0.47 19.31
CA LEU A 215 -9.05 -0.10 20.40
C LEU A 215 -9.96 -1.26 20.83
N SER A 216 -10.43 -2.08 19.89
CA SER A 216 -11.22 -3.28 20.20
C SER A 216 -10.45 -4.24 21.12
N ARG A 217 -9.14 -4.36 20.94
CA ARG A 217 -8.27 -5.20 21.79
C ARG A 217 -8.01 -4.59 23.16
N LEU A 218 -7.92 -3.25 23.23
CA LEU A 218 -7.61 -2.53 24.46
C LEU A 218 -8.83 -2.36 25.36
N ASP A 219 -9.98 -1.99 24.78
CA ASP A 219 -11.22 -1.69 25.47
C ASP A 219 -12.42 -1.64 24.49
N MET A 220 -12.97 -2.81 24.16
CA MET A 220 -14.09 -2.94 23.23
C MET A 220 -15.38 -2.23 23.72
N ASP A 221 -15.61 -2.14 25.03
CA ASP A 221 -16.76 -1.37 25.55
C ASP A 221 -16.59 0.12 25.24
N PHE A 222 -15.36 0.62 25.35
CA PHE A 222 -15.06 2.02 25.05
C PHE A 222 -15.25 2.36 23.57
N GLU A 223 -14.80 1.48 22.68
CA GLU A 223 -14.98 1.66 21.24
C GLU A 223 -16.45 1.81 20.87
N PHE A 224 -17.33 0.96 21.41
CA PHE A 224 -18.77 1.04 21.16
C PHE A 224 -19.38 2.31 21.76
N ALA A 225 -18.94 2.72 22.96
CA ALA A 225 -19.38 3.97 23.57
C ALA A 225 -18.98 5.20 22.74
N LEU A 226 -17.80 5.16 22.11
CA LEU A 226 -17.39 6.19 21.15
C LEU A 226 -18.24 6.12 19.89
N ALA A 227 -18.47 4.93 19.33
CA ALA A 227 -19.28 4.78 18.12
C ALA A 227 -20.71 5.31 18.26
N ASP A 228 -21.30 5.22 19.45
CA ASP A 228 -22.65 5.70 19.74
C ASP A 228 -22.71 7.19 20.13
N ALA A 229 -21.57 7.84 20.31
CA ALA A 229 -21.51 9.27 20.62
C ALA A 229 -21.75 10.14 19.37
N ASP A 230 -22.05 11.42 19.61
CA ASP A 230 -22.27 12.40 18.55
C ASP A 230 -20.97 13.06 18.09
N ASP A 231 -21.00 13.67 16.89
CA ASP A 231 -19.83 14.33 16.30
C ASP A 231 -19.21 15.41 17.20
N PRO A 232 -19.99 16.26 17.90
CA PRO A 232 -19.42 17.20 18.87
C PRO A 232 -18.66 16.51 20.00
N THR A 233 -19.17 15.38 20.52
CA THR A 233 -18.45 14.60 21.55
C THR A 233 -17.16 14.03 20.99
N HIS A 234 -17.17 13.45 19.78
CA HIS A 234 -15.96 12.94 19.14
C HIS A 234 -14.86 13.99 19.04
N ARG A 235 -15.19 15.19 18.54
CA ARG A 235 -14.22 16.29 18.38
C ARG A 235 -13.67 16.76 19.72
N GLN A 236 -14.51 16.88 20.75
CA GLN A 236 -14.07 17.27 22.09
C GLN A 236 -13.16 16.22 22.72
N VAL A 237 -13.47 14.94 22.55
CA VAL A 237 -12.66 13.83 23.09
C VAL A 237 -11.33 13.75 22.36
N ALA A 238 -11.32 13.81 21.03
CA ALA A 238 -10.10 13.82 20.22
C ALA A 238 -9.20 14.99 20.61
N ALA A 239 -9.76 16.21 20.71
CA ALA A 239 -8.99 17.39 21.09
C ALA A 239 -8.41 17.29 22.51
N TRP A 240 -9.18 16.77 23.47
CA TRP A 240 -8.71 16.54 24.82
C TRP A 240 -7.60 15.49 24.88
N ALA A 241 -7.79 14.36 24.20
CA ALA A 241 -6.83 13.26 24.17
C ALA A 241 -5.53 13.67 23.46
N ALA A 242 -5.59 14.40 22.35
CA ALA A 242 -4.41 14.96 21.68
C ALA A 242 -3.63 15.91 22.60
N LEU A 243 -4.31 16.79 23.34
CA LEU A 243 -3.65 17.65 24.33
C LEU A 243 -2.96 16.86 25.45
N ARG A 244 -3.60 15.79 25.95
CA ARG A 244 -2.99 14.89 26.93
C ARG A 244 -1.75 14.20 26.37
N CYS A 245 -1.83 13.74 25.12
CA CYS A 245 -0.70 13.13 24.43
C CYS A 245 0.50 14.08 24.34
N LEU A 246 0.26 15.31 23.87
CA LEU A 246 1.29 16.34 23.77
C LEU A 246 1.88 16.73 25.14
N GLU A 247 1.06 16.73 26.20
CA GLU A 247 1.52 17.04 27.56
C GLU A 247 2.39 15.92 28.13
N GLU A 248 1.92 14.67 28.06
CA GLU A 248 2.63 13.49 28.55
C GLU A 248 3.96 13.28 27.82
N SER A 249 4.00 13.53 26.52
CA SER A 249 5.20 13.37 25.71
C SER A 249 6.16 14.58 25.78
N GLY A 250 5.80 15.64 26.51
CA GLY A 250 6.59 16.86 26.67
C GLY A 250 6.61 17.79 25.44
N LEU A 251 5.71 17.59 24.47
CA LEU A 251 5.64 18.38 23.23
C LEU A 251 4.74 19.61 23.32
N ILE A 252 3.84 19.69 24.31
CA ILE A 252 2.83 20.76 24.42
C ILE A 252 3.43 22.18 24.49
N GLY A 253 4.67 22.31 24.95
CA GLY A 253 5.39 23.58 25.08
C GLY A 253 6.15 24.02 23.82
N LEU A 254 6.16 23.21 22.75
CA LEU A 254 6.85 23.56 21.51
C LEU A 254 6.18 24.75 20.82
N PRO A 255 6.90 25.88 20.58
CA PRO A 255 6.31 27.05 19.94
C PRO A 255 5.72 26.77 18.56
N GLN A 256 6.31 25.83 17.83
CA GLN A 256 5.85 25.41 16.51
C GLN A 256 4.45 24.77 16.56
N LEU A 257 4.09 24.13 17.68
CA LEU A 257 2.78 23.49 17.87
C LEU A 257 1.72 24.43 18.46
N ALA A 258 2.09 25.67 18.81
CA ALA A 258 1.19 26.60 19.48
C ALA A 258 -0.16 26.82 18.75
N PRO A 259 -0.24 26.92 17.41
CA PRO A 259 -1.52 27.06 16.72
C PRO A 259 -2.41 25.82 16.89
N ALA A 260 -1.85 24.61 16.74
CA ALA A 260 -2.59 23.36 16.96
C ALA A 260 -3.06 23.24 18.41
N VAL A 261 -2.17 23.46 19.38
CA VAL A 261 -2.50 23.44 20.81
C VAL A 261 -3.61 24.43 21.15
N ALA A 262 -3.60 25.62 20.54
CA ALA A 262 -4.64 26.62 20.74
C ALA A 262 -6.00 26.18 20.18
N ALA A 263 -6.03 25.49 19.04
CA ALA A 263 -7.25 24.93 18.46
C ALA A 263 -7.82 23.79 19.31
N LEU A 264 -6.98 22.82 19.67
CA LEU A 264 -7.38 21.68 20.49
C LEU A 264 -7.91 22.14 21.86
N ARG A 265 -7.38 23.22 22.44
CA ARG A 265 -7.90 23.80 23.70
C ARG A 265 -9.33 24.32 23.59
N ARG A 266 -9.79 24.67 22.39
CA ARG A 266 -11.18 25.07 22.12
C ARG A 266 -12.10 23.88 21.81
N GLY A 267 -11.53 22.67 21.68
CA GLY A 267 -12.24 21.49 21.19
C GLY A 267 -12.27 21.39 19.66
N ASP A 268 -11.54 22.25 18.96
CA ASP A 268 -11.44 22.23 17.50
C ASP A 268 -10.36 21.21 17.07
N PRO A 269 -10.48 20.59 15.88
CA PRO A 269 -9.40 19.79 15.29
C PRO A 269 -8.14 20.64 15.06
N ALA A 270 -6.99 19.98 14.91
CA ALA A 270 -5.77 20.68 14.51
C ALA A 270 -5.99 21.36 13.14
N PRO A 271 -5.65 22.65 12.99
CA PRO A 271 -5.87 23.37 11.73
C PRO A 271 -4.75 23.06 10.74
N PRO A 272 -4.91 23.34 9.45
CA PRO A 272 -3.79 23.32 8.52
C PRO A 272 -2.62 24.21 8.99
N PRO A 273 -1.36 23.79 8.80
CA PRO A 273 -0.90 22.60 8.07
C PRO A 273 -0.74 21.34 8.95
N PHE A 274 -1.40 21.26 10.11
CA PHE A 274 -1.29 20.11 11.02
C PHE A 274 -2.19 18.92 10.63
N ASP A 275 -2.95 19.07 9.55
CA ASP A 275 -3.64 18.00 8.82
C ASP A 275 -2.69 17.17 7.94
N ASP A 276 -1.49 17.70 7.64
CA ASP A 276 -0.46 16.99 6.88
C ASP A 276 0.53 16.26 7.79
N SER A 277 0.68 14.94 7.57
CA SER A 277 1.61 14.12 8.34
C SER A 277 3.07 14.52 8.10
N GLY A 278 3.45 14.86 6.85
CA GLY A 278 4.80 15.27 6.50
C GLY A 278 5.23 16.54 7.24
N HIS A 279 4.33 17.51 7.36
CA HIS A 279 4.52 18.71 8.15
C HIS A 279 4.75 18.39 9.62
N CYS A 280 3.84 17.60 10.21
CA CYS A 280 3.88 17.21 11.62
C CYS A 280 5.19 16.49 11.97
N TRP A 281 5.57 15.48 11.18
CA TRP A 281 6.85 14.79 11.32
C TRP A 281 8.01 15.77 11.15
N GLY A 282 7.97 16.66 10.16
CA GLY A 282 9.01 17.67 9.95
C GLY A 282 9.20 18.59 11.16
N VAL A 283 8.13 18.97 11.86
CA VAL A 283 8.21 19.75 13.11
C VAL A 283 8.95 18.96 14.18
N LEU A 284 8.56 17.71 14.42
CA LEU A 284 9.18 16.85 15.43
C LEU A 284 10.68 16.63 15.15
N HIS A 285 11.03 16.30 13.91
CA HIS A 285 12.41 16.07 13.47
C HIS A 285 13.31 17.30 13.65
N ARG A 286 12.78 18.51 13.38
CA ARG A 286 13.52 19.77 13.56
C ARG A 286 13.64 20.17 15.02
N ALA A 287 12.60 19.95 15.82
CA ALA A 287 12.58 20.31 17.24
C ALA A 287 13.53 19.43 18.08
N ARG A 288 13.76 18.18 17.67
CA ARG A 288 14.65 17.21 18.36
C ARG A 288 14.39 17.13 19.88
N PRO A 289 13.14 16.88 20.30
CA PRO A 289 12.86 16.73 21.72
C PRO A 289 13.58 15.49 22.28
N PRO A 290 13.82 15.43 23.61
CA PRO A 290 14.23 14.19 24.26
C PRO A 290 13.26 13.05 23.89
N ARG A 291 13.82 11.94 23.43
CA ARG A 291 13.06 10.75 23.06
C ARG A 291 13.02 9.80 24.25
N THR A 292 11.84 9.28 24.54
CA THR A 292 11.64 8.19 25.50
C THR A 292 11.09 6.96 24.78
N SER A 293 11.10 5.82 25.45
CA SER A 293 10.58 4.56 24.93
C SER A 293 9.64 3.97 25.96
N VAL A 294 8.49 3.47 25.54
CA VAL A 294 7.52 2.79 26.42
C VAL A 294 7.07 1.47 25.79
N PRO A 295 6.82 0.42 26.61
CA PRO A 295 6.25 -0.82 26.11
C PRO A 295 4.84 -0.58 25.57
N VAL A 296 4.53 -1.08 24.37
CA VAL A 296 3.26 -0.86 23.69
C VAL A 296 2.12 -1.68 24.33
N PRO A 297 0.92 -1.13 24.56
CA PRO A 297 -0.23 -1.90 25.02
C PRO A 297 -0.67 -3.01 24.02
N PRO A 298 -1.36 -4.08 24.46
CA PRO A 298 -1.66 -4.42 25.86
C PRO A 298 -0.55 -5.23 26.55
N ASP A 299 0.35 -5.84 25.79
CA ASP A 299 1.27 -6.87 26.31
C ASP A 299 2.72 -6.37 26.46
N GLY A 300 3.11 -5.31 25.74
CA GLY A 300 4.46 -4.75 25.81
C GLY A 300 5.50 -5.54 25.03
N GLU A 301 5.11 -6.21 23.94
CA GLU A 301 6.01 -7.05 23.14
C GLU A 301 7.16 -6.28 22.49
N TYR A 302 6.93 -5.01 22.21
CA TYR A 302 7.94 -4.08 21.68
C TYR A 302 7.74 -2.69 22.29
N GLU A 303 8.72 -1.82 22.07
CA GLU A 303 8.67 -0.44 22.56
C GLU A 303 8.53 0.57 21.42
N GLN A 304 7.89 1.70 21.72
CA GLN A 304 7.75 2.82 20.79
C GLN A 304 7.96 4.16 21.50
N SER A 305 8.19 5.21 20.71
CA SER A 305 8.42 6.56 21.24
C SER A 305 7.08 7.30 21.44
N PRO A 306 6.74 7.73 22.68
CA PRO A 306 5.53 8.52 22.93
C PRO A 306 5.47 9.81 22.12
N GLN A 307 6.63 10.39 21.80
CA GLN A 307 6.68 11.63 21.02
C GLN A 307 6.22 11.42 19.56
N ASP A 308 6.46 10.23 18.99
CA ASP A 308 5.97 9.89 17.66
C ASP A 308 4.44 9.75 17.68
N TRP A 309 3.87 9.03 18.65
CA TRP A 309 2.41 8.92 18.79
C TRP A 309 1.72 10.24 19.13
N ALA A 310 2.35 11.07 19.95
CA ALA A 310 1.80 12.38 20.28
C ALA A 310 1.76 13.32 19.07
N ILE A 311 2.77 13.30 18.18
CA ILE A 311 2.72 14.12 16.97
C ILE A 311 1.67 13.58 15.98
N THR A 312 1.48 12.26 15.92
CA THR A 312 0.45 11.63 15.10
C THR A 312 -0.96 12.13 15.44
N THR A 313 -1.23 12.43 16.71
CA THR A 313 -2.55 12.94 17.13
C THR A 313 -2.98 14.23 16.44
N LEU A 314 -2.04 15.02 15.92
CA LEU A 314 -2.35 16.28 15.25
C LEU A 314 -3.13 16.03 13.96
N PHE A 315 -2.56 15.25 13.03
CA PHE A 315 -3.22 14.98 11.75
C PHE A 315 -4.39 14.00 11.91
N HIS A 316 -4.33 13.02 12.83
CA HIS A 316 -5.51 12.19 13.14
C HIS A 316 -6.68 13.02 13.70
N SER A 317 -6.41 14.07 14.50
CA SER A 317 -7.50 14.92 15.00
C SER A 317 -8.21 15.70 13.88
N ALA A 318 -7.52 15.90 12.75
CA ALA A 318 -8.01 16.67 11.61
C ALA A 318 -8.81 15.83 10.60
N GLU A 319 -8.89 14.50 10.78
CA GLU A 319 -9.70 13.61 9.94
C GLU A 319 -11.13 14.11 9.74
N GLU A 320 -11.66 14.00 8.53
CA GLU A 320 -12.98 14.53 8.18
C GLU A 320 -14.10 13.80 8.94
N ASP A 321 -14.02 12.47 9.00
CA ASP A 321 -14.92 11.65 9.81
C ASP A 321 -14.53 11.76 11.30
N SER A 322 -15.39 12.40 12.09
CA SER A 322 -15.14 12.61 13.52
C SER A 322 -14.99 11.31 14.33
N LEU A 323 -15.66 10.21 13.93
CA LEU A 323 -15.53 8.91 14.60
C LEU A 323 -14.15 8.31 14.34
N VAL A 324 -13.66 8.37 13.10
CA VAL A 324 -12.29 7.96 12.76
C VAL A 324 -11.30 8.78 13.57
N ALA A 325 -11.44 10.10 13.57
CA ALA A 325 -10.58 11.02 14.31
C ALA A 325 -10.47 10.66 15.80
N VAL A 326 -11.61 10.40 16.47
CA VAL A 326 -11.59 10.10 17.91
C VAL A 326 -11.05 8.71 18.20
N LEU A 327 -11.37 7.70 17.39
CA LEU A 327 -10.86 6.35 17.57
C LEU A 327 -9.33 6.34 17.45
N GLU A 328 -8.78 6.93 16.39
CA GLU A 328 -7.35 6.99 16.17
C GLU A 328 -6.61 7.76 17.27
N VAL A 329 -7.12 8.93 17.67
CA VAL A 329 -6.48 9.73 18.72
C VAL A 329 -6.55 9.03 20.08
N VAL A 330 -7.62 8.29 20.39
CA VAL A 330 -7.71 7.48 21.61
C VAL A 330 -6.74 6.30 21.58
N VAL A 331 -6.50 5.68 20.43
CA VAL A 331 -5.42 4.69 20.29
C VAL A 331 -4.07 5.35 20.55
N CYS A 332 -3.78 6.51 19.96
CA CYS A 332 -2.54 7.24 20.23
C CYS A 332 -2.38 7.55 21.73
N LEU A 333 -3.46 7.92 22.42
CA LEU A 333 -3.44 8.15 23.88
C LEU A 333 -2.97 6.90 24.62
N ALA A 334 -3.47 5.72 24.26
CA ALA A 334 -3.01 4.49 24.88
C ALA A 334 -1.52 4.24 24.64
N PHE A 335 -1.04 4.47 23.43
CA PHE A 335 0.35 4.22 23.05
C PHE A 335 1.33 5.22 23.67
N VAL A 336 0.93 6.49 23.83
CA VAL A 336 1.72 7.50 24.56
C VAL A 336 1.93 7.11 26.02
N HIS A 337 0.87 6.62 26.68
CA HIS A 337 0.94 6.20 28.08
C HIS A 337 1.52 4.78 28.29
N GLY A 338 1.69 4.02 27.21
CA GLY A 338 2.26 2.68 27.23
C GLY A 338 1.41 1.65 28.00
N ARG A 339 1.90 0.40 28.01
CA ARG A 339 1.26 -0.78 28.60
C ARG A 339 0.78 -0.55 30.03
N ASP A 340 1.59 0.12 30.84
CA ASP A 340 1.35 0.28 32.27
C ASP A 340 0.46 1.50 32.59
N GLY A 341 0.37 2.48 31.67
CA GLY A 341 -0.34 3.75 31.90
C GLY A 341 -1.68 3.88 31.18
N TYR A 342 -1.90 3.16 30.06
CA TYR A 342 -3.07 3.43 29.19
C TYR A 342 -4.43 3.27 29.89
N ARG A 343 -4.56 2.30 30.81
CA ARG A 343 -5.82 2.08 31.55
C ARG A 343 -6.19 3.27 32.42
N GLN A 344 -5.19 3.91 33.04
CA GLN A 344 -5.41 5.12 33.82
C GLN A 344 -5.80 6.28 32.92
N ALA A 345 -5.16 6.42 31.76
CA ALA A 345 -5.50 7.45 30.77
C ALA A 345 -6.95 7.31 30.27
N PHE A 346 -7.41 6.07 29.98
CA PHE A 346 -8.80 5.80 29.62
C PHE A 346 -9.78 6.10 30.78
N ALA A 347 -9.41 5.77 32.02
CA ALA A 347 -10.22 6.10 33.18
C ALA A 347 -10.36 7.62 33.39
N ASP A 348 -9.29 8.38 33.14
CA ASP A 348 -9.30 9.84 33.22
C ASP A 348 -10.15 10.46 32.09
N LEU A 349 -10.07 9.91 30.88
CA LEU A 349 -10.93 10.30 29.76
C LEU A 349 -12.40 10.09 30.11
N ARG A 350 -12.79 8.88 30.55
CA ARG A 350 -14.17 8.58 30.97
C ARG A 350 -14.63 9.40 32.17
N ARG A 351 -13.72 9.90 33.01
CA ARG A 351 -14.04 10.87 34.07
C ARG A 351 -14.34 12.25 33.52
N ARG A 352 -13.62 12.66 32.47
CA ARG A 352 -13.85 13.94 31.78
C ARG A 352 -15.11 13.93 30.92
N PHE A 353 -15.46 12.78 30.35
CA PHE A 353 -16.59 12.56 29.44
C PHE A 353 -17.51 11.43 29.98
N PRO A 354 -18.36 11.72 30.99
CA PRO A 354 -19.17 10.70 31.65
C PRO A 354 -20.20 10.01 30.74
N GLN A 355 -20.52 10.60 29.59
CA GLN A 355 -21.40 10.00 28.58
C GLN A 355 -20.78 8.79 27.85
N LEU A 356 -19.47 8.55 28.03
CA LEU A 356 -18.73 7.42 27.43
C LEU A 356 -18.49 6.26 28.43
N ARG A 357 -19.29 6.20 29.50
CA ARG A 357 -19.13 5.23 30.59
C ARG A 357 -20.06 4.05 30.48
#